data_AF-A0AAU6RXL2-F1
#
_entry.id   AF-A0AAU6RXL2-F1
#
_cell.length_a   1.000
_cell.length_b   1.000
_cell.length_c   1.000
_cell.angle_alpha   90.00
_cell.angle_beta   90.00
_cell.angle_gamma   90.00
#
_symmetry.space_group_name_H-M   'P 1'
#
loop_
_entity.id
_entity.type
_entity.pdbx_description
1 polymer ?
#
loop_
_entity_poly.entity_id
_entity_poly.type
_entity_poly.pdbx_seq_one_letter_code
_entity_poly.pdbx_strand_id
1 'polypeptide(L)'
;MKRAHQLQPLSRQHHLGLNLSHHAKHCSGERHHIDKHWQNLTAYIQDMRTHFQIEDHLIATALKPYQNTNPDVATALETLNKQHLLLHKLICTSQNQTITAAHVKALGTLLYDHIRFEERVLFPLAETYLTTETLDAIYQACADNVKRIDEAR
;
A
#
# COMPACT_ATOMS: atom_id res chain seq x y z
N MET A 1 8.76 9.06 -11.41
CA MET A 1 9.80 9.62 -10.53
C MET A 1 10.57 8.48 -9.92
N LYS A 2 11.89 8.60 -9.79
CA LYS A 2 12.68 7.64 -9.00
C LYS A 2 12.59 8.05 -7.53
N ARG A 3 12.27 7.12 -6.64
CA ARG A 3 12.33 7.32 -5.17
C ARG A 3 13.77 7.36 -4.68
N ALA A 4 13.96 7.96 -3.51
CA ALA A 4 15.11 7.73 -2.66
C ALA A 4 15.39 6.23 -2.55
N HIS A 5 16.66 5.86 -2.59
CA HIS A 5 17.10 4.46 -2.63
C HIS A 5 16.44 3.63 -1.51
N GLN A 6 16.30 4.22 -0.33
CA GLN A 6 15.73 3.61 0.86
C GLN A 6 14.25 3.22 0.73
N LEU A 7 13.46 3.97 -0.07
CA LEU A 7 12.03 3.72 -0.26
C LEU A 7 11.73 2.86 -1.49
N GLN A 8 12.72 2.63 -2.37
CA GLN A 8 12.54 1.81 -3.56
C GLN A 8 12.05 0.38 -3.28
N PRO A 9 12.48 -0.33 -2.22
CA PRO A 9 11.97 -1.67 -1.92
C PRO A 9 10.45 -1.68 -1.72
N LEU A 10 9.91 -0.71 -0.96
CA LEU A 10 8.47 -0.56 -0.76
C LEU A 10 7.77 -0.26 -2.09
N SER A 11 8.27 0.72 -2.86
CA SER A 11 7.73 1.04 -4.18
C SER A 11 7.76 -0.12 -5.18
N ARG A 12 8.70 -1.07 -5.07
CA ARG A 12 8.71 -2.25 -5.96
C ARG A 12 7.53 -3.16 -5.68
N GLN A 13 7.13 -3.32 -4.42
CA GLN A 13 6.00 -4.16 -4.04
C GLN A 13 4.68 -3.63 -4.63
N HIS A 14 4.57 -2.31 -4.83
CA HIS A 14 3.41 -1.64 -5.43
C HIS A 14 3.11 -2.05 -6.88
N HIS A 15 4.10 -2.52 -7.65
CA HIS A 15 3.90 -2.85 -9.06
C HIS A 15 2.83 -3.93 -9.26
N LEU A 16 2.90 -5.01 -8.46
CA LEU A 16 1.91 -6.08 -8.52
C LEU A 16 0.54 -5.58 -8.06
N GLY A 17 0.48 -4.83 -6.96
CA GLY A 17 -0.77 -4.26 -6.43
C GLY A 17 -1.48 -3.35 -7.44
N LEU A 18 -0.75 -2.49 -8.14
CA LEU A 18 -1.30 -1.62 -9.20
C LEU A 18 -1.86 -2.41 -10.37
N ASN A 19 -1.17 -3.48 -10.79
CA ASN A 19 -1.66 -4.35 -11.87
C ASN A 19 -2.96 -5.05 -11.46
N LEU A 20 -2.96 -5.71 -10.31
CA LEU A 20 -4.12 -6.44 -9.80
C LEU A 20 -5.34 -5.53 -9.61
N SER A 21 -5.12 -4.38 -8.97
CA SER A 21 -6.19 -3.39 -8.74
C SER A 21 -6.74 -2.79 -10.02
N HIS A 22 -5.89 -2.49 -11.01
CA HIS A 22 -6.32 -1.99 -12.32
C HIS A 22 -7.26 -3.00 -13.01
N HIS A 23 -6.93 -4.29 -13.02
CA HIS A 23 -7.80 -5.30 -13.61
C HIS A 23 -9.09 -5.49 -12.81
N ALA A 24 -9.02 -5.51 -11.47
CA ALA A 24 -10.19 -5.66 -10.61
C ALA A 24 -11.24 -4.56 -10.79
N LYS A 25 -10.82 -3.32 -11.08
CA LYS A 25 -11.73 -2.21 -11.42
C LYS A 25 -12.62 -2.50 -12.63
N HIS A 26 -12.15 -3.36 -13.53
CA HIS A 26 -12.85 -3.77 -14.75
C HIS A 26 -13.48 -5.16 -14.63
N CYS A 27 -13.57 -5.74 -13.42
CA CYS A 27 -14.16 -7.05 -13.18
C CYS A 27 -15.56 -7.16 -13.82
N SER A 28 -15.75 -8.18 -14.65
CA SER A 28 -17.07 -8.52 -15.21
C SER A 28 -17.95 -9.15 -14.12
N GLY A 29 -19.25 -9.32 -14.43
CA GLY A 29 -20.21 -9.94 -13.51
C GLY A 29 -20.13 -11.48 -13.45
N GLU A 30 -19.21 -12.11 -14.20
CA GLU A 30 -19.09 -13.56 -14.27
C GLU A 30 -18.46 -14.14 -13.00
N ARG A 31 -19.04 -15.22 -12.48
CA ARG A 31 -18.67 -15.77 -11.15
C ARG A 31 -17.19 -16.13 -11.05
N HIS A 32 -16.67 -16.85 -12.05
CA HIS A 32 -15.25 -17.25 -12.07
C HIS A 32 -14.31 -16.04 -12.06
N HIS A 33 -14.65 -14.96 -12.76
CA HIS A 33 -13.85 -13.73 -12.77
C HIS A 33 -13.87 -13.03 -11.41
N ILE A 34 -15.05 -12.93 -10.78
CA ILE A 34 -15.20 -12.37 -9.43
C ILE A 34 -14.30 -13.10 -8.44
N ASP A 35 -14.38 -14.44 -8.41
CA ASP A 35 -13.63 -15.27 -7.47
C ASP A 35 -12.12 -15.12 -7.70
N LYS A 36 -11.66 -15.15 -8.95
CA LYS A 36 -10.25 -14.98 -9.32
C LYS A 36 -9.70 -13.62 -8.91
N HIS A 37 -10.41 -12.53 -9.20
CA HIS A 37 -9.96 -11.19 -8.82
C HIS A 37 -9.94 -11.00 -7.30
N TRP A 38 -10.96 -11.49 -6.61
CA TRP A 38 -11.03 -11.42 -5.14
C TRP A 38 -9.87 -12.17 -4.49
N GLN A 39 -9.61 -13.40 -4.93
CA GLN A 39 -8.49 -14.21 -4.44
C GLN A 39 -7.15 -13.51 -4.66
N ASN A 40 -6.90 -12.99 -5.87
CA ASN A 40 -5.63 -12.33 -6.16
C ASN A 40 -5.42 -11.05 -5.32
N LEU A 41 -6.46 -10.22 -5.16
CA LEU A 41 -6.38 -9.01 -4.34
C LEU A 41 -6.12 -9.34 -2.88
N THR A 42 -6.87 -10.28 -2.32
CA THR A 42 -6.76 -10.64 -0.89
C THR A 42 -5.44 -11.34 -0.57
N ALA A 43 -4.95 -12.21 -1.47
CA ALA A 43 -3.63 -12.82 -1.33
C ALA A 43 -2.52 -11.77 -1.37
N TYR A 44 -2.54 -10.84 -2.33
CA TYR A 44 -1.57 -9.74 -2.39
C TYR A 44 -1.60 -8.89 -1.10
N ILE A 45 -2.79 -8.49 -0.64
CA ILE A 45 -2.92 -7.67 0.57
C ILE A 45 -2.41 -8.42 1.80
N GLN A 46 -2.63 -9.73 1.88
CA GLN A 46 -2.09 -10.57 2.95
C GLN A 46 -0.56 -10.62 2.93
N ASP A 47 0.05 -10.72 1.74
CA ASP A 47 1.51 -10.69 1.56
C ASP A 47 2.11 -9.31 1.90
N MET A 48 1.33 -8.24 1.82
CA MET A 48 1.72 -6.87 2.17
C MET A 48 1.67 -6.57 3.68
N ARG A 49 1.43 -7.57 4.55
CA ARG A 49 1.37 -7.33 6.01
C ARG A 49 2.61 -6.61 6.55
N THR A 50 3.81 -7.08 6.20
CA THR A 50 5.07 -6.46 6.64
C THR A 50 5.24 -5.06 6.07
N HIS A 51 4.78 -4.84 4.83
CA HIS A 51 4.81 -3.55 4.16
C HIS A 51 3.98 -2.52 4.93
N PHE A 52 2.71 -2.82 5.22
CA PHE A 52 1.85 -1.94 6.02
C PHE A 52 2.40 -1.70 7.43
N GLN A 53 3.03 -2.71 8.03
CA GLN A 53 3.68 -2.53 9.34
C GLN A 53 4.83 -1.51 9.29
N ILE A 54 5.63 -1.50 8.23
CA ILE A 54 6.70 -0.52 8.04
C ILE A 54 6.10 0.89 7.90
N GLU A 55 5.02 1.03 7.15
CA GLU A 55 4.34 2.30 6.96
C GLU A 55 3.73 2.82 8.27
N ASP A 56 2.98 1.98 8.98
CA ASP A 56 2.30 2.33 10.23
C ASP A 56 3.28 2.61 11.39
N HIS A 57 4.35 1.81 11.50
CA HIS A 57 5.22 1.86 12.69
C HIS A 57 6.51 2.63 12.48
N LEU A 58 7.02 2.74 11.24
CA LEU A 58 8.25 3.47 10.95
C LEU A 58 7.94 4.80 10.28
N ILE A 59 7.30 4.79 9.11
CA ILE A 59 7.06 6.03 8.34
C ILE A 59 6.12 6.96 9.09
N ALA A 60 4.94 6.48 9.49
CA ALA A 60 3.94 7.30 10.17
C ALA A 60 4.44 7.81 11.51
N THR A 61 5.15 6.98 12.28
CA THR A 61 5.74 7.37 13.56
C THR A 61 6.81 8.45 13.38
N ALA A 62 7.67 8.31 12.37
CA ALA A 62 8.70 9.29 12.08
C ALA A 62 8.15 10.63 11.55
N LEU A 63 7.02 10.60 10.84
CA LEU A 63 6.34 11.81 10.35
C LEU A 63 5.48 12.50 11.42
N LYS A 64 5.04 11.78 12.46
CA LYS A 64 4.14 12.30 13.50
C LYS A 64 4.58 13.61 14.16
N PRO A 65 5.87 13.85 14.47
CA PRO A 65 6.31 15.13 15.06
C PRO A 65 5.99 16.36 14.19
N TYR A 66 5.86 16.18 12.86
CA TYR A 66 5.62 17.28 11.92
C TYR A 66 4.14 17.58 11.71
N GLN A 67 3.21 16.76 12.23
CA GLN A 67 1.77 16.91 11.98
C GLN A 67 1.18 18.24 12.52
N ASN A 68 1.74 18.78 13.61
CA ASN A 68 1.24 20.00 14.24
C ASN A 68 1.71 21.28 13.51
N THR A 69 2.80 21.17 12.76
CA THR A 69 3.43 22.30 12.05
C THR A 69 3.23 22.22 10.54
N ASN A 70 2.82 21.07 10.01
CA ASN A 70 2.47 20.89 8.61
C ASN A 70 1.12 20.16 8.45
N PRO A 71 0.07 20.85 7.97
CA PRO A 71 -1.25 20.26 7.70
C PRO A 71 -1.26 19.12 6.66
N ASP A 72 -0.36 19.13 5.68
CA ASP A 72 -0.26 18.06 4.68
C ASP A 72 0.24 16.76 5.32
N VAL A 73 1.17 16.87 6.28
CA VAL A 73 1.62 15.70 7.07
C VAL A 73 0.46 15.16 7.91
N ALA A 74 -0.28 16.02 8.62
CA ALA A 74 -1.45 15.59 9.38
C ALA A 74 -2.48 14.86 8.49
N THR A 75 -2.78 15.43 7.32
CA THR A 75 -3.72 14.86 6.34
C THR A 75 -3.22 13.53 5.79
N ALA A 76 -1.92 13.41 5.51
CA ALA A 76 -1.33 12.16 5.02
C ALA A 76 -1.41 11.04 6.07
N LEU A 77 -1.11 11.34 7.33
CA LEU A 77 -1.20 10.35 8.42
C LEU A 77 -2.65 9.88 8.66
N GLU A 78 -3.61 10.80 8.63
CA GLU A 78 -5.03 10.45 8.72
C GLU A 78 -5.46 9.58 7.54
N THR A 79 -5.05 9.95 6.32
CA THR A 79 -5.38 9.23 5.09
C THR A 79 -4.82 7.81 5.10
N LEU A 80 -3.55 7.64 5.47
CA LEU A 80 -2.90 6.33 5.60
C LEU A 80 -3.68 5.42 6.54
N ASN A 81 -3.89 5.86 7.78
CA ASN A 81 -4.63 5.08 8.78
C ASN A 81 -6.05 4.73 8.31
N LYS A 82 -6.77 5.70 7.73
CA LYS A 82 -8.12 5.47 7.20
C LYS A 82 -8.12 4.42 6.09
N GLN A 83 -7.18 4.49 5.13
CA GLN A 83 -7.12 3.55 4.02
C GLN A 83 -6.75 2.13 4.49
N HIS A 84 -5.79 1.98 5.40
CA HIS A 84 -5.46 0.68 6.01
C HIS A 84 -6.66 0.06 6.73
N LEU A 85 -7.37 0.84 7.55
CA LEU A 85 -8.58 0.37 8.24
C LEU A 85 -9.67 -0.05 7.25
N LEU A 86 -9.87 0.70 6.15
CA LEU A 86 -10.86 0.37 5.13
C LEU A 86 -10.48 -0.89 4.34
N LEU A 87 -9.21 -1.07 3.98
CA LEU A 87 -8.72 -2.29 3.31
C LEU A 87 -9.00 -3.51 4.19
N HIS A 88 -8.59 -3.45 5.45
CA HIS A 88 -8.84 -4.53 6.41
C HIS A 88 -10.34 -4.80 6.59
N LYS A 89 -11.13 -3.75 6.79
CA LYS A 89 -12.59 -3.86 6.97
C LYS A 89 -13.25 -4.55 5.78
N LEU A 90 -12.95 -4.14 4.53
CA LEU A 90 -13.54 -4.72 3.33
C LEU A 90 -13.24 -6.22 3.21
N ILE A 91 -12.03 -6.64 3.56
CA ILE A 91 -11.65 -8.06 3.54
C ILE A 91 -12.42 -8.83 4.63
N CYS A 92 -12.40 -8.35 5.87
CA CYS A 92 -13.01 -9.04 7.00
C CYS A 92 -14.54 -9.13 6.90
N THR A 93 -15.23 -8.06 6.51
CA THR A 93 -16.70 -8.08 6.42
C THR A 93 -17.21 -8.99 5.31
N SER A 94 -16.35 -9.29 4.32
CA SER A 94 -16.70 -10.12 3.17
C SER A 94 -16.44 -11.63 3.39
N GLN A 95 -15.78 -12.04 4.48
CA GLN A 95 -15.43 -13.45 4.73
C GLN A 95 -16.63 -14.40 4.81
N ASN A 96 -17.79 -13.90 5.24
CA ASN A 96 -19.01 -14.69 5.42
C ASN A 96 -20.12 -14.32 4.42
N GLN A 97 -19.76 -13.63 3.33
CA GLN A 97 -20.72 -13.13 2.34
C GLN A 97 -20.37 -13.62 0.95
N THR A 98 -21.40 -13.76 0.09
CA THR A 98 -21.19 -14.02 -1.32
C THR A 98 -20.50 -12.81 -1.96
N ILE A 99 -19.23 -12.98 -2.34
CA ILE A 99 -18.47 -11.93 -3.04
C ILE A 99 -19.16 -11.58 -4.36
N THR A 100 -19.26 -10.29 -4.64
CA THR A 100 -19.86 -9.74 -5.87
C THR A 100 -18.83 -8.91 -6.63
N ALA A 101 -19.12 -8.60 -7.90
CA ALA A 101 -18.28 -7.69 -8.69
C ALA A 101 -18.15 -6.31 -8.04
N ALA A 102 -19.14 -5.85 -7.25
CA ALA A 102 -19.06 -4.59 -6.52
C ALA A 102 -17.99 -4.63 -5.42
N HIS A 103 -17.89 -5.75 -4.67
CA HIS A 103 -16.84 -5.93 -3.66
C HIS A 103 -15.44 -5.93 -4.29
N VAL A 104 -15.28 -6.63 -5.41
CA VAL A 104 -14.02 -6.67 -6.17
C VAL A 104 -13.62 -5.27 -6.64
N LYS A 105 -14.56 -4.53 -7.25
CA LYS A 105 -14.31 -3.16 -7.73
C LYS A 105 -13.99 -2.20 -6.59
N ALA A 106 -14.67 -2.32 -5.45
CA ALA A 106 -14.41 -1.51 -4.26
C ALA A 106 -13.01 -1.77 -3.70
N LEU A 107 -12.64 -3.04 -3.48
CA LEU A 107 -11.32 -3.41 -2.98
C LEU A 107 -10.21 -3.01 -3.95
N GLY A 108 -10.41 -3.28 -5.25
CA GLY A 108 -9.48 -2.88 -6.30
C GLY A 108 -9.31 -1.36 -6.39
N THR A 109 -10.38 -0.59 -6.33
CA THR A 109 -10.30 0.88 -6.34
C THR A 109 -9.56 1.39 -5.11
N LEU A 110 -9.90 0.90 -3.92
CA LEU A 110 -9.26 1.32 -2.68
C LEU A 110 -7.76 1.01 -2.69
N LEU A 111 -7.37 -0.20 -3.11
CA LEU A 111 -5.95 -0.56 -3.21
C LEU A 111 -5.19 0.28 -4.23
N TYR A 112 -5.81 0.56 -5.39
CA TYR A 112 -5.21 1.42 -6.40
C TYR A 112 -4.97 2.84 -5.86
N ASP A 113 -5.99 3.42 -5.24
CA ASP A 113 -5.94 4.79 -4.72
C ASP A 113 -4.95 4.91 -3.55
N HIS A 114 -4.88 3.88 -2.71
CA HIS A 114 -3.93 3.76 -1.62
C HIS A 114 -2.47 3.77 -2.10
N ILE A 115 -2.13 2.87 -3.03
CA ILE A 115 -0.77 2.84 -3.61
C ILE A 115 -0.43 4.16 -4.32
N ARG A 116 -1.40 4.78 -5.01
CA ARG A 116 -1.18 6.08 -5.65
C ARG A 116 -0.97 7.19 -4.63
N PHE A 117 -1.66 7.15 -3.49
CA PHE A 117 -1.47 8.08 -2.39
C PHE A 117 -0.08 7.94 -1.79
N GLU A 118 0.39 6.72 -1.52
CA GLU A 118 1.72 6.49 -0.96
C GLU A 118 2.82 7.06 -1.86
N GLU A 119 2.75 6.69 -3.14
CA GLU A 119 3.71 7.15 -4.12
C GLU A 119 3.64 8.69 -4.30
N ARG A 120 2.46 9.30 -4.33
CA ARG A 120 2.35 10.72 -4.71
C ARG A 120 2.40 11.67 -3.54
N VAL A 121 2.18 11.19 -2.32
CA VAL A 121 2.02 12.03 -1.14
C VAL A 121 2.88 11.53 0.02
N LEU A 122 2.66 10.31 0.50
CA LEU A 122 3.34 9.81 1.70
C LEU A 122 4.86 9.74 1.52
N PHE A 123 5.33 9.09 0.45
CA PHE A 123 6.76 8.92 0.20
C PHE A 123 7.47 10.25 -0.08
N PRO A 124 6.93 11.18 -0.88
CA PRO A 124 7.49 12.53 -1.00
C PRO A 124 7.59 13.28 0.33
N LEU A 125 6.59 13.16 1.22
CA LEU A 125 6.68 13.74 2.56
C LEU A 125 7.78 13.08 3.39
N ALA A 126 7.90 11.74 3.32
CA ALA A 126 8.98 11.02 3.97
C ALA A 126 10.37 11.47 3.46
N GLU A 127 10.54 11.63 2.15
CA GLU A 127 11.79 12.14 1.55
C GLU A 127 12.11 13.58 1.95
N THR A 128 11.07 14.40 2.19
CA THR A 128 11.23 15.81 2.56
C THR A 128 11.59 15.98 4.04
N TYR A 129 10.98 15.20 4.93
CA TYR A 129 11.05 15.42 6.37
C TYR A 129 11.98 14.47 7.11
N LEU A 130 12.20 13.26 6.61
CA LEU A 130 12.94 12.24 7.35
C LEU A 130 14.45 12.35 7.09
N THR A 131 15.24 12.12 8.13
CA THR A 131 16.69 12.06 8.02
C THR A 131 17.13 10.80 7.29
N THR A 132 18.33 10.82 6.72
CA THR A 132 18.94 9.64 6.10
C THR A 132 18.97 8.44 7.05
N GLU A 133 19.31 8.65 8.33
CA GLU A 133 19.32 7.59 9.35
C GLU A 133 17.93 6.93 9.51
N THR A 134 16.88 7.74 9.50
CA THR A 134 15.50 7.24 9.60
C THR A 134 15.10 6.47 8.35
N LEU A 135 15.44 7.00 7.17
CA LEU A 135 15.19 6.33 5.89
C LEU A 135 15.97 5.00 5.79
N ASP A 136 17.20 4.96 6.29
CA ASP A 136 18.01 3.73 6.31
C ASP A 136 17.39 2.69 7.25
N ALA A 137 16.84 3.09 8.40
CA ALA A 137 16.09 2.18 9.27
C ALA A 137 14.85 1.58 8.57
N ILE A 138 14.11 2.40 7.81
CA ILE A 138 12.98 1.93 6.97
C ILE A 138 13.48 0.93 5.91
N TYR A 139 14.59 1.24 5.23
CA TYR A 139 15.19 0.33 4.27
C TYR A 139 15.57 -1.00 4.92
N GLN A 140 16.23 -0.98 6.09
CA GLN A 140 16.65 -2.21 6.78
C GLN A 140 15.47 -3.09 7.19
N ALA A 141 14.34 -2.50 7.57
CA ALA A 141 13.13 -3.23 7.92
C ALA A 141 12.47 -3.95 6.71
N CYS A 142 12.75 -3.51 5.48
CA CYS A 142 12.25 -4.17 4.29
C CYS A 142 12.80 -5.60 4.14
N ALA A 143 12.03 -6.51 3.54
CA ALA A 143 12.51 -7.86 3.29
C ALA A 143 13.63 -7.90 2.23
N ASP A 144 14.57 -8.83 2.36
CA ASP A 144 15.76 -8.87 1.49
C ASP A 144 15.43 -9.13 0.01
N ASN A 145 14.37 -9.90 -0.25
CA ASN A 145 13.89 -10.18 -1.60
C ASN A 145 13.39 -8.93 -2.33
N VAL A 146 12.91 -7.91 -1.62
CA VAL A 146 12.45 -6.65 -2.22
C VAL A 146 13.54 -5.59 -2.25
N LYS A 147 14.61 -5.75 -1.45
CA LYS A 147 15.80 -4.88 -1.47
C LYS A 147 16.68 -5.11 -2.69
N ARG A 148 16.87 -6.37 -3.09
CA ARG A 148 17.67 -6.74 -4.25
C ARG A 148 16.97 -6.29 -5.53
N ILE A 149 17.68 -5.57 -6.38
CA ILE A 149 17.34 -5.52 -7.80
C ILE A 149 17.72 -6.91 -8.29
N ASP A 150 16.78 -7.68 -8.86
CA ASP A 150 17.18 -8.87 -9.61
C ASP A 150 18.10 -8.39 -10.75
N GLU A 151 19.41 -8.39 -10.51
CA GLU A 151 20.44 -8.20 -11.54
C GLU A 151 20.58 -9.45 -12.44
N ALA A 152 19.65 -10.40 -12.32
CA ALA A 152 19.57 -11.61 -13.10
C ALA A 152 18.20 -11.74 -13.79
N ARG A 153 17.90 -10.84 -14.73
CA ARG A 153 16.98 -11.11 -15.84
C ARG A 153 17.51 -10.52 -17.14
#